data_AF-A0A0J5WUA6-F1
#
_entry.id   AF-A0A0J5WUA6-F1
#
_cell.length_a   1.000
_cell.length_b   1.000
_cell.length_c   1.000
_cell.angle_alpha   90.00
_cell.angle_beta   90.00
_cell.angle_gamma   90.00
#
_symmetry.space_group_name_H-M   'P 1'
#
loop_
_entity.id
_entity.type
_entity.pdbx_description
1 polymer ?
#
loop_
_entity_poly.entity_id
_entity_poly.type
_entity_poly.pdbx_seq_one_letter_code
_entity_poly.pdbx_strand_id
1 'polypeptide(L)'
;MKKRILLAIAGLVAVSLVVFGPTLLNLYRLQQFVSASEDAYRADGGPWPHQTDTCLGCHGVKGTSVDQGYPSLAGQPASYVAAQLHDFASGKRANPNMAPLAMSLSEAEIKSLSEYYARQPARSNRYFEADPQLAAQGRQLVEKGTCAACHGARLTGQAKFPRLAGQGHDYLLKQLEAFAAGTRTEATGTMQRVAAALSPKDREAVAQYLASLNPEKE
;
A
#
# COMPACT_ATOMS: atom_id res chain seq x y z
N MET A 1 25.76 -48.83 -45.48
CA MET A 1 25.91 -47.35 -45.45
C MET A 1 24.81 -46.65 -44.66
N LYS A 2 23.51 -46.86 -44.96
CA LYS A 2 22.38 -46.20 -44.28
C LYS A 2 22.39 -46.32 -42.73
N LYS A 3 22.70 -47.49 -42.16
CA LYS A 3 22.79 -47.68 -40.70
C LYS A 3 23.87 -46.84 -40.01
N ARG A 4 25.05 -46.69 -40.64
CA ARG A 4 26.15 -45.88 -40.09
C ARG A 4 25.82 -44.38 -40.12
N ILE A 5 25.12 -43.93 -41.16
CA ILE A 5 24.65 -42.55 -41.30
C ILE A 5 23.59 -42.25 -40.21
N LEU A 6 22.63 -43.15 -39.99
CA LEU A 6 21.62 -42.99 -38.94
C LEU A 6 22.23 -42.90 -37.54
N LEU A 7 23.23 -43.73 -37.23
CA LEU A 7 23.93 -43.70 -35.94
C LEU A 7 24.75 -42.41 -35.76
N ALA A 8 25.40 -41.91 -36.81
CA ALA A 8 26.14 -40.65 -36.76
C ALA A 8 25.20 -39.44 -36.53
N ILE A 9 24.04 -39.42 -37.20
CA ILE A 9 23.01 -38.39 -37.00
C ILE A 9 22.47 -38.46 -35.56
N ALA A 10 22.15 -39.65 -35.06
CA ALA A 10 21.66 -39.83 -33.69
C ALA A 10 22.69 -39.36 -32.64
N GLY A 11 23.98 -39.65 -32.87
CA GLY A 11 25.07 -39.18 -32.02
C GLY A 11 25.21 -37.66 -32.02
N LEU A 12 25.15 -37.02 -33.20
CA LEU A 12 25.16 -35.55 -33.32
C LEU A 12 23.98 -34.90 -32.61
N VAL A 13 22.77 -35.44 -32.77
CA VAL A 13 21.57 -34.94 -32.07
C VAL A 13 21.73 -35.08 -30.56
N ALA A 14 22.24 -36.21 -30.07
CA ALA A 14 22.48 -36.41 -28.65
C ALA A 14 23.50 -35.40 -28.09
N VAL A 15 24.61 -35.18 -28.79
CA VAL A 15 25.62 -34.18 -28.40
C VAL A 15 25.03 -32.77 -28.42
N SER A 16 24.25 -32.41 -29.45
CA SER A 16 23.58 -31.11 -29.52
C SER A 16 22.57 -30.90 -28.39
N LEU A 17 21.78 -31.92 -28.03
CA LEU A 17 20.84 -31.85 -26.91
C LEU A 17 21.57 -31.73 -25.56
N VAL A 18 22.71 -32.40 -25.37
CA VAL A 18 23.50 -32.28 -24.14
C VAL A 18 24.16 -30.90 -24.03
N VAL A 19 24.72 -30.38 -25.13
CA VAL A 19 25.46 -29.10 -25.14
C VAL A 19 24.51 -27.89 -25.12
N PHE A 20 23.46 -27.91 -25.94
CA PHE A 20 22.58 -26.74 -26.13
C PHE A 20 21.20 -26.90 -25.47
N GLY A 21 20.76 -28.12 -25.17
CA GLY A 21 19.46 -28.38 -24.56
C GLY A 21 19.23 -27.65 -23.23
N PRO A 22 20.18 -27.66 -22.27
CA PRO A 22 20.02 -26.92 -21.02
C PRO A 22 19.85 -25.40 -21.25
N THR A 23 20.62 -24.82 -22.17
CA THR A 23 20.52 -23.40 -22.53
C THR A 23 19.17 -23.08 -23.16
N LEU A 24 18.70 -23.89 -24.11
CA LEU A 24 17.38 -23.71 -24.74
C LEU A 24 16.24 -23.85 -23.71
N LEU A 25 16.35 -24.82 -22.79
CA LEU A 25 15.37 -25.00 -21.73
C LEU A 25 15.37 -23.80 -20.76
N ASN A 26 16.53 -23.27 -20.41
CA ASN A 26 16.65 -22.08 -19.57
C ASN A 26 16.09 -20.83 -20.25
N LEU A 27 16.35 -20.64 -21.54
CA LEU A 27 15.77 -19.55 -22.33
C LEU A 27 14.24 -19.67 -22.41
N TYR A 28 13.73 -20.88 -22.64
CA TYR A 28 12.28 -21.12 -22.62
C TYR A 28 11.67 -20.81 -21.25
N ARG A 29 12.30 -21.25 -20.15
CA ARG A 29 11.86 -20.94 -18.78
C ARG A 29 11.89 -19.44 -18.47
N LEU A 30 12.95 -18.74 -18.92
CA LEU A 30 13.05 -17.30 -18.78
C LEU A 30 11.94 -16.59 -19.55
N GLN A 31 11.68 -16.99 -20.80
CA GLN A 31 10.60 -16.44 -21.60
C GLN A 31 9.23 -16.64 -20.92
N GLN A 32 8.94 -17.85 -20.43
CA GLN A 32 7.72 -18.13 -19.68
C GLN A 32 7.59 -17.26 -18.42
N PHE A 33 8.69 -17.09 -17.68
CA PHE A 33 8.72 -16.22 -16.51
C PHE A 33 8.45 -14.75 -16.86
N VAL A 34 9.07 -14.24 -17.94
CA VAL A 34 8.88 -12.86 -18.40
C VAL A 34 7.43 -12.63 -18.82
N SER A 35 6.84 -13.52 -19.62
CA SER A 35 5.44 -13.42 -20.04
C SER A 35 4.48 -13.48 -18.85
N ALA A 36 4.67 -14.43 -17.92
CA ALA A 36 3.85 -14.51 -16.72
C ALA A 36 3.97 -13.26 -15.83
N SER A 37 5.16 -12.66 -15.76
CA SER A 37 5.39 -11.42 -15.02
C SER A 37 4.71 -10.22 -15.68
N GLU A 38 4.76 -10.12 -17.01
CA GLU A 38 4.09 -9.08 -17.78
C GLU A 38 2.56 -9.16 -17.64
N ASP A 39 2.00 -10.36 -17.72
CA ASP A 39 0.56 -10.60 -17.52
C ASP A 39 0.12 -10.24 -16.10
N ALA A 40 0.90 -10.63 -15.09
CA ALA A 40 0.64 -10.26 -13.70
C ALA A 40 0.76 -8.75 -13.48
N TYR A 41 1.73 -8.10 -14.12
CA TYR A 41 1.92 -6.64 -14.05
C TYR A 41 0.76 -5.88 -14.69
N ARG A 42 0.29 -6.31 -15.87
CA ARG A 42 -0.91 -5.76 -16.53
C ARG A 42 -2.18 -6.00 -15.74
N ALA A 43 -2.33 -7.19 -15.16
CA ALA A 43 -3.48 -7.51 -14.32
C ALA A 43 -3.52 -6.65 -13.04
N ASP A 44 -2.36 -6.27 -12.51
CA ASP A 44 -2.27 -5.40 -11.35
C ASP A 44 -2.48 -3.92 -11.72
N GLY A 45 -1.70 -3.36 -12.63
CA GLY A 45 -1.70 -1.92 -12.90
C GLY A 45 -2.59 -1.44 -14.05
N GLY A 46 -3.24 -2.33 -14.82
CA GLY A 46 -3.95 -1.97 -16.05
C GLY A 46 -3.04 -1.87 -17.29
N PRO A 47 -3.41 -1.16 -18.37
CA PRO A 47 -2.55 -0.92 -19.52
C PRO A 47 -1.38 0.02 -19.19
N TRP A 48 -0.24 -0.15 -19.84
CA TRP A 48 0.89 0.79 -19.73
C TRP A 48 0.60 2.09 -20.51
N PRO A 49 0.99 3.28 -20.00
CA PRO A 49 1.63 3.51 -18.68
C PRO A 49 0.64 3.39 -17.51
N HIS A 50 1.06 2.76 -16.42
CA HIS A 50 0.18 2.52 -15.27
C HIS A 50 0.11 3.77 -14.39
N GLN A 51 -1.10 4.17 -13.99
CA GLN A 51 -1.28 5.29 -13.06
C GLN A 51 -0.61 5.03 -11.70
N THR A 52 -0.47 3.77 -11.30
CA THR A 52 0.18 3.36 -10.05
C THR A 52 1.69 3.55 -10.05
N ASP A 53 2.33 3.66 -11.23
CA ASP A 53 3.80 3.76 -11.32
C ASP A 53 4.30 5.06 -10.68
N THR A 54 3.57 6.16 -10.86
CA THR A 54 3.89 7.45 -10.22
C THR A 54 3.72 7.40 -8.71
N CYS A 55 2.74 6.63 -8.22
CA CYS A 55 2.42 6.55 -6.80
C CYS A 55 3.43 5.72 -5.99
N LEU A 56 4.06 4.71 -6.62
CA LEU A 56 4.95 3.77 -5.93
C LEU A 56 6.15 4.47 -5.29
N GLY A 57 6.63 5.57 -5.88
CA GLY A 57 7.83 6.27 -5.42
C GLY A 57 7.71 6.79 -3.99
N CYS A 58 6.50 7.13 -3.54
CA CYS A 58 6.24 7.59 -2.17
C CYS A 58 5.45 6.57 -1.35
N HIS A 59 4.44 5.92 -1.95
CA HIS A 59 3.55 5.01 -1.23
C HIS A 59 4.02 3.55 -1.24
N GLY A 60 5.14 3.27 -1.89
CA GLY A 60 5.77 1.96 -1.98
C GLY A 60 5.07 0.99 -2.94
N VAL A 61 5.70 -0.17 -3.11
CA VAL A 61 5.23 -1.21 -4.03
C VAL A 61 3.84 -1.67 -3.60
N LYS A 62 2.88 -1.64 -4.53
CA LYS A 62 1.46 -1.96 -4.27
C LYS A 62 0.83 -1.13 -3.15
N GLY A 63 1.37 0.06 -2.85
CA GLY A 63 0.90 0.94 -1.78
C GLY A 63 1.33 0.51 -0.38
N THR A 64 2.33 -0.35 -0.24
CA THR A 64 2.96 -0.67 1.04
C THR A 64 4.17 0.23 1.23
N SER A 65 4.02 1.30 2.01
CA SER A 65 5.07 2.28 2.25
C SER A 65 6.17 1.67 3.12
N VAL A 66 7.41 2.04 2.81
CA VAL A 66 8.59 1.75 3.63
C VAL A 66 9.00 2.95 4.49
N ASP A 67 8.40 4.11 4.23
CA ASP A 67 8.66 5.39 4.89
C ASP A 67 7.54 5.71 5.89
N GLN A 68 7.90 6.25 7.05
CA GLN A 68 6.94 6.52 8.13
C GLN A 68 6.08 7.77 7.89
N GLY A 69 6.53 8.71 7.07
CA GLY A 69 5.84 9.94 6.72
C GLY A 69 4.90 9.80 5.52
N TYR A 70 5.19 8.87 4.60
CA TYR A 70 4.28 8.51 3.52
C TYR A 70 3.30 7.40 3.92
N PRO A 71 1.98 7.61 3.77
CA PRO A 71 1.01 6.61 4.19
C PRO A 71 1.03 5.40 3.25
N SER A 72 0.98 4.20 3.83
CA SER A 72 0.56 3.00 3.13
C SER A 72 -0.90 3.13 2.67
N LEU A 73 -1.13 2.88 1.39
CA LEU A 73 -2.45 2.88 0.74
C LEU A 73 -3.04 1.47 0.66
N ALA A 74 -2.22 0.42 0.70
CA ALA A 74 -2.66 -0.96 0.62
C ALA A 74 -3.72 -1.28 1.70
N GLY A 75 -4.85 -1.84 1.26
CA GLY A 75 -5.99 -2.18 2.10
C GLY A 75 -6.73 -0.99 2.70
N GLN A 76 -6.54 0.23 2.17
CA GLN A 76 -7.41 1.36 2.53
C GLN A 76 -8.78 1.22 1.84
N PRO A 77 -9.89 1.59 2.49
CA PRO A 77 -11.20 1.56 1.84
C PRO A 77 -11.22 2.44 0.57
N ALA A 78 -11.74 1.91 -0.53
CA ALA A 78 -11.78 2.62 -1.82
C ALA A 78 -12.49 3.99 -1.70
N SER A 79 -13.61 4.04 -0.97
CA SER A 79 -14.34 5.30 -0.72
C SER A 79 -13.54 6.32 0.09
N TYR A 80 -12.63 5.88 0.97
CA TYR A 80 -11.73 6.78 1.67
C TYR A 80 -10.64 7.31 0.72
N VAL A 81 -10.01 6.43 -0.08
CA VAL A 81 -8.97 6.84 -1.04
C VAL A 81 -9.52 7.85 -2.04
N ALA A 82 -10.69 7.58 -2.63
CA ALA A 82 -11.35 8.49 -3.55
C ALA A 82 -11.62 9.85 -2.91
N ALA A 83 -12.22 9.85 -1.71
CA ALA A 83 -12.51 11.09 -0.99
C ALA A 83 -11.23 11.91 -0.71
N GLN A 84 -10.12 11.26 -0.35
CA GLN A 84 -8.87 11.98 -0.13
C GLN A 84 -8.26 12.53 -1.41
N LEU A 85 -8.31 11.79 -2.53
CA LEU A 85 -7.86 12.30 -3.82
C LEU A 85 -8.70 13.51 -4.25
N HIS A 86 -10.02 13.45 -4.10
CA HIS A 86 -10.90 14.60 -4.35
C HIS A 86 -10.59 15.79 -3.43
N ASP A 87 -10.36 15.56 -2.14
CA ASP A 87 -10.03 16.62 -1.18
C ASP A 87 -8.67 17.29 -1.51
N PHE A 88 -7.69 16.52 -1.97
CA PHE A 88 -6.42 17.07 -2.45
C PHE A 88 -6.60 17.88 -3.74
N ALA A 89 -7.32 17.33 -4.72
CA ALA A 89 -7.57 17.98 -6.01
C ALA A 89 -8.33 19.30 -5.85
N SER A 90 -9.28 19.37 -4.91
CA SER A 90 -10.04 20.58 -4.63
C SER A 90 -9.37 21.54 -3.64
N GLY A 91 -8.20 21.20 -3.10
CA GLY A 91 -7.51 21.99 -2.07
C GLY A 91 -8.15 21.97 -0.67
N LYS A 92 -9.20 21.16 -0.44
CA LYS A 92 -9.80 20.97 0.90
C LYS A 92 -8.81 20.33 1.87
N ARG A 93 -7.94 19.47 1.35
CA ARG A 93 -6.79 18.92 2.07
C ARG A 93 -5.52 19.44 1.41
N ALA A 94 -4.77 20.27 2.12
CA ALA A 94 -3.52 20.82 1.60
C ALA A 94 -2.37 19.81 1.73
N ASN A 95 -1.66 19.54 0.63
CA ASN A 95 -0.37 18.87 0.64
C ASN A 95 0.39 19.21 -0.67
N PRO A 96 1.61 19.75 -0.60
CA PRO A 96 2.34 20.21 -1.79
C PRO A 96 2.74 19.09 -2.75
N ASN A 97 2.85 17.85 -2.26
CA ASN A 97 3.20 16.69 -3.09
C ASN A 97 1.94 16.07 -3.72
N MET A 98 0.88 15.89 -2.93
CA MET A 98 -0.34 15.21 -3.40
C MET A 98 -1.30 16.09 -4.19
N ALA A 99 -1.34 17.40 -3.95
CA ALA A 99 -2.30 18.28 -4.64
C ALA A 99 -2.08 18.30 -6.17
N PRO A 100 -0.85 18.52 -6.71
CA PRO A 100 -0.63 18.51 -8.15
C PRO A 100 -0.97 17.16 -8.80
N LEU A 101 -0.62 16.06 -8.12
CA LEU A 101 -0.90 14.70 -8.57
C LEU A 101 -2.40 14.43 -8.62
N ALA A 102 -3.14 14.83 -7.58
CA ALA A 102 -4.58 14.61 -7.52
C ALA A 102 -5.34 15.47 -8.54
N MET A 103 -4.89 16.70 -8.79
CA MET A 103 -5.47 17.60 -9.79
C MET A 103 -5.34 17.10 -11.23
N SER A 104 -4.32 16.27 -11.53
CA SER A 104 -4.13 15.70 -12.87
C SER A 104 -4.96 14.45 -13.15
N LEU A 105 -5.61 13.87 -12.14
CA LEU A 105 -6.39 12.63 -12.30
C LEU A 105 -7.82 12.93 -12.76
N SER A 106 -8.30 12.13 -13.71
CA SER A 106 -9.71 12.06 -14.04
C SER A 106 -10.50 11.26 -12.99
N GLU A 107 -11.83 11.40 -12.98
CA GLU A 107 -12.71 10.62 -12.10
C GLU A 107 -12.55 9.10 -12.31
N ALA A 108 -12.36 8.67 -13.57
CA ALA A 108 -12.13 7.26 -13.89
C ALA A 108 -10.82 6.74 -13.28
N GLU A 109 -9.77 7.55 -13.28
CA GLU A 109 -8.47 7.21 -12.68
C GLU A 109 -8.53 7.22 -11.16
N ILE A 110 -9.22 8.20 -10.54
CA ILE A 110 -9.45 8.21 -9.09
C ILE A 110 -10.18 6.93 -8.67
N LYS A 111 -11.24 6.54 -9.39
CA LYS A 111 -11.97 5.29 -9.13
C LYS A 111 -11.06 4.07 -9.27
N SER A 112 -10.31 3.98 -10.37
CA SER A 112 -9.39 2.87 -10.64
C SER A 112 -8.31 2.72 -9.55
N LEU A 113 -7.64 3.82 -9.19
CA LEU A 113 -6.61 3.83 -8.13
C LEU A 113 -7.20 3.46 -6.76
N SER A 114 -8.41 3.97 -6.47
CA SER A 114 -9.10 3.66 -5.21
C SER A 114 -9.46 2.19 -5.08
N GLU A 115 -9.97 1.59 -6.15
CA GLU A 115 -10.27 0.16 -6.22
C GLU A 115 -9.00 -0.68 -6.20
N TYR A 116 -7.94 -0.20 -6.86
CA TYR A 116 -6.62 -0.81 -6.82
C TYR A 116 -6.10 -0.92 -5.40
N TYR A 117 -5.96 0.18 -4.67
CA TYR A 117 -5.35 0.13 -3.34
C TYR A 117 -6.21 -0.61 -2.31
N ALA A 118 -7.54 -0.57 -2.46
CA ALA A 118 -8.45 -1.30 -1.58
C ALA A 118 -8.30 -2.82 -1.67
N ARG A 119 -7.97 -3.36 -2.85
CA ARG A 119 -7.79 -4.80 -3.04
C ARG A 119 -6.38 -5.30 -2.69
N GLN A 120 -5.42 -4.39 -2.53
CA GLN A 120 -4.06 -4.77 -2.12
C GLN A 120 -4.06 -5.24 -0.65
N PRO A 121 -3.29 -6.28 -0.31
CA PRO A 121 -3.23 -6.77 1.06
C PRO A 121 -2.61 -5.71 1.99
N ALA A 122 -3.31 -5.35 3.06
CA ALA A 122 -2.75 -4.53 4.11
C ALA A 122 -1.60 -5.30 4.79
N ARG A 123 -0.42 -4.68 4.86
CA ARG A 123 0.78 -5.26 5.49
C ARG A 123 1.05 -4.59 6.83
N SER A 124 1.67 -5.33 7.75
CA SER A 124 2.23 -4.74 8.97
C SER A 124 3.34 -3.75 8.63
N ASN A 125 3.50 -2.69 9.43
CA ASN A 125 4.62 -1.76 9.31
C ASN A 125 5.89 -2.41 9.87
N ARG A 126 6.69 -3.06 8.99
CA ARG A 126 7.91 -3.77 9.37
C ARG A 126 9.13 -2.86 9.54
N TYR A 127 8.98 -1.58 9.22
CA TYR A 127 10.04 -0.57 9.23
C TYR A 127 9.92 0.36 10.44
N PHE A 128 9.09 -0.03 11.41
CA PHE A 128 8.85 0.74 12.62
C PHE A 128 8.96 -0.19 13.83
N GLU A 129 9.73 0.25 14.81
CA GLU A 129 9.80 -0.37 16.13
C GLU A 129 9.17 0.59 17.12
N ALA A 130 8.07 0.15 17.74
CA ALA A 130 7.34 1.00 18.68
C ALA A 130 8.04 1.02 20.05
N ASP A 131 7.98 2.17 20.72
CA ASP A 131 8.29 2.23 22.15
C ASP A 131 7.23 1.42 22.94
N PRO A 132 7.61 0.37 23.69
CA PRO A 132 6.65 -0.50 24.35
C PRO A 132 5.77 0.21 25.39
N GLN A 133 6.30 1.21 26.09
CA GLN A 133 5.55 1.96 27.11
C GLN A 133 4.54 2.89 26.45
N LEU A 134 4.97 3.63 25.43
CA LEU A 134 4.06 4.50 24.67
C LEU A 134 3.01 3.69 23.91
N ALA A 135 3.37 2.55 23.32
CA ALA A 135 2.40 1.67 22.66
C ALA A 135 1.37 1.11 23.65
N ALA A 136 1.78 0.76 24.88
CA ALA A 136 0.84 0.34 25.92
C ALA A 136 -0.12 1.46 26.35
N GLN A 137 0.40 2.69 26.51
CA GLN A 137 -0.43 3.87 26.78
C GLN A 137 -1.40 4.13 25.61
N GLY A 138 -0.89 4.10 24.37
CA GLY A 138 -1.66 4.28 23.15
C GLY A 138 -2.79 3.29 23.00
N ARG A 139 -2.54 2.02 23.33
CA ARG A 139 -3.57 0.97 23.36
C ARG A 139 -4.73 1.34 24.28
N GLN A 140 -4.43 1.75 25.52
CA GLN A 140 -5.46 2.14 26.47
C GLN A 140 -6.28 3.35 25.97
N LEU A 141 -5.62 4.32 25.35
CA LEU A 141 -6.28 5.50 24.78
C LEU A 141 -7.18 5.12 23.61
N VAL A 142 -6.73 4.21 22.73
CA VAL A 142 -7.52 3.73 21.59
C VAL A 142 -8.74 2.93 22.04
N GLU A 143 -8.60 2.07 23.05
CA GLU A 143 -9.69 1.30 23.62
C GLU A 143 -10.72 2.22 24.32
N LYS A 144 -10.26 3.20 25.10
CA LYS A 144 -11.14 4.17 25.78
C LYS A 144 -11.78 5.17 24.82
N GLY A 145 -11.06 5.59 23.78
CA GLY A 145 -11.46 6.62 22.83
C GLY A 145 -12.46 6.13 21.77
N THR A 146 -12.93 4.88 21.87
CA THR A 146 -13.89 4.28 20.91
C THR A 146 -13.43 4.37 19.46
N CYS A 147 -12.13 4.39 19.17
CA CYS A 147 -11.62 4.53 17.80
C CYS A 147 -12.16 3.40 16.90
N ALA A 148 -12.27 2.19 17.46
CA ALA A 148 -12.80 1.02 16.80
C ALA A 148 -14.28 1.14 16.37
N ALA A 149 -15.07 2.01 17.00
CA ALA A 149 -16.47 2.23 16.63
C ALA A 149 -16.61 2.80 15.21
N CYS A 150 -15.63 3.60 14.78
CA CYS A 150 -15.62 4.22 13.45
C CYS A 150 -14.60 3.54 12.52
N HIS A 151 -13.41 3.22 13.01
CA HIS A 151 -12.33 2.65 12.20
C HIS A 151 -12.38 1.11 12.11
N GLY A 152 -13.43 0.49 12.63
CA GLY A 152 -13.62 -0.96 12.67
C GLY A 152 -12.92 -1.62 13.86
N ALA A 153 -13.40 -2.81 14.26
CA ALA A 153 -12.92 -3.54 15.45
C ALA A 153 -11.39 -3.75 15.47
N ARG A 154 -10.80 -3.97 14.29
CA ARG A 154 -9.35 -4.19 14.10
C ARG A 154 -8.63 -2.96 13.56
N LEU A 155 -9.30 -1.80 13.53
CA LEU A 155 -8.78 -0.53 13.02
C LEU A 155 -8.33 -0.62 11.55
N THR A 156 -8.98 -1.51 10.80
CA THR A 156 -8.76 -1.79 9.37
C THR A 156 -9.58 -0.89 8.44
N GLY A 157 -10.37 0.02 9.00
CA GLY A 157 -11.21 0.95 8.26
C GLY A 157 -12.52 0.34 7.76
N GLN A 158 -13.47 1.21 7.43
CA GLN A 158 -14.75 0.85 6.82
C GLN A 158 -15.34 2.08 6.12
N ALA A 159 -15.92 1.90 4.93
CA ALA A 159 -16.50 3.00 4.14
C ALA A 159 -15.56 4.22 4.04
N LYS A 160 -15.92 5.38 4.61
CA LYS A 160 -15.09 6.59 4.58
C LYS A 160 -14.11 6.71 5.77
N PHE A 161 -14.11 5.74 6.70
CA PHE A 161 -13.18 5.69 7.82
C PHE A 161 -11.93 4.91 7.42
N PRO A 162 -10.73 5.50 7.50
CA PRO A 162 -9.51 4.86 7.04
C PRO A 162 -9.05 3.72 7.94
N ARG A 163 -8.26 2.82 7.36
CA ARG A 163 -7.37 1.93 8.10
C ARG A 163 -6.33 2.75 8.85
N LEU A 164 -6.15 2.43 10.13
CA LEU A 164 -5.12 2.99 11.01
C LEU A 164 -4.06 1.95 11.37
N ALA A 165 -4.46 0.67 11.52
CA ALA A 165 -3.58 -0.41 11.94
C ALA A 165 -2.44 -0.64 10.95
N GLY A 166 -1.18 -0.55 11.40
CA GLY A 166 0.01 -0.76 10.58
C GLY A 166 0.29 0.38 9.60
N GLN A 167 -0.13 1.60 9.93
CA GLN A 167 0.20 2.81 9.16
C GLN A 167 1.56 3.39 9.61
N GLY A 168 2.18 4.25 8.79
CA GLY A 168 3.41 4.96 9.16
C GLY A 168 3.21 5.83 10.41
N HIS A 169 4.15 5.74 11.35
CA HIS A 169 4.11 6.46 12.62
C HIS A 169 4.04 7.98 12.43
N ASP A 170 4.97 8.54 11.66
CA ASP A 170 5.07 9.99 11.47
C ASP A 170 3.86 10.53 10.71
N TYR A 171 3.32 9.75 9.76
CA TYR A 171 2.07 10.07 9.09
C TYR A 171 0.92 10.16 10.10
N LEU A 172 0.73 9.14 10.93
CA LEU A 172 -0.34 9.10 11.94
C LEU A 172 -0.24 10.28 12.90
N LEU A 173 0.93 10.52 13.48
CA LEU A 173 1.17 11.63 14.39
C LEU A 173 0.86 12.97 13.71
N LYS A 174 1.40 13.20 12.51
CA LYS A 174 1.13 14.41 11.73
C LYS A 174 -0.35 14.60 11.42
N GLN A 175 -1.11 13.53 11.16
CA GLN A 175 -2.55 13.64 10.91
C GLN A 175 -3.32 13.99 12.18
N LEU A 176 -3.00 13.36 13.32
CA LEU A 176 -3.60 13.68 14.62
C LEU A 176 -3.29 15.13 15.02
N GLU A 177 -2.07 15.59 14.79
CA GLU A 177 -1.68 16.98 14.98
C GLU A 177 -2.45 17.95 14.10
N ALA A 178 -2.55 17.66 12.80
CA ALA A 178 -3.28 18.51 11.88
C ALA A 178 -4.78 18.60 12.22
N PHE A 179 -5.40 17.50 12.64
CA PHE A 179 -6.79 17.51 13.10
C PHE A 179 -6.95 18.30 14.40
N ALA A 180 -6.09 18.10 15.39
CA ALA A 180 -6.16 18.83 16.66
C ALA A 180 -5.96 20.35 16.45
N ALA A 181 -5.10 20.74 15.52
CA ALA A 181 -4.84 22.13 15.15
C ALA A 181 -5.91 22.73 14.20
N GLY A 182 -6.84 21.91 13.68
CA GLY A 182 -7.83 22.34 12.69
C GLY A 182 -7.26 22.64 11.29
N THR A 183 -5.98 22.37 11.04
CA THR A 183 -5.36 22.53 9.72
C THR A 183 -5.70 21.39 8.76
N ARG A 184 -6.21 20.27 9.30
CA ARG A 184 -6.94 19.24 8.55
C ARG A 184 -8.34 19.14 9.11
N THR A 185 -9.34 19.09 8.23
CA THR A 185 -10.75 18.96 8.58
C THR A 185 -11.40 17.82 7.80
N GLU A 186 -12.55 17.37 8.28
CA GLU A 186 -13.44 16.45 7.57
C GLU A 186 -14.89 16.86 7.83
N ALA A 187 -15.83 16.39 7.00
CA ALA A 187 -17.20 16.89 6.94
C ALA A 187 -17.97 16.87 8.28
N THR A 188 -17.71 15.92 9.17
CA THR A 188 -18.40 15.77 10.47
C THR A 188 -17.70 16.49 11.63
N GLY A 189 -16.47 16.96 11.43
CA GLY A 189 -15.60 17.53 12.46
C GLY A 189 -15.28 16.57 13.63
N THR A 190 -15.60 15.28 13.49
CA THR A 190 -15.45 14.28 14.55
C THR A 190 -13.98 14.04 14.86
N MET A 191 -13.14 13.88 13.83
CA MET A 191 -11.71 13.66 14.06
C MET A 191 -10.99 14.86 14.67
N GLN A 192 -11.43 16.08 14.36
CA GLN A 192 -10.93 17.28 15.02
C GLN A 192 -11.23 17.26 16.52
N ARG A 193 -12.48 16.96 16.92
CA ARG A 193 -12.85 16.85 18.35
C ARG A 193 -12.09 15.74 19.06
N VAL A 194 -12.00 14.56 18.44
CA VAL A 194 -11.26 13.41 19.00
C VAL A 194 -9.78 13.75 19.18
N ALA A 195 -9.13 14.32 18.18
CA ALA A 195 -7.71 14.66 18.24
C ALA A 195 -7.41 15.82 19.20
N ALA A 196 -8.30 16.81 19.30
CA ALA A 196 -8.15 17.94 20.22
C ALA A 196 -8.35 17.54 21.69
N ALA A 197 -9.08 16.46 21.97
CA ALA A 197 -9.23 15.91 23.31
C ALA A 197 -7.99 15.16 23.81
N LEU A 198 -7.07 14.80 22.91
CA LEU A 198 -5.82 14.12 23.24
C LEU A 198 -4.70 15.16 23.46
N SER A 199 -3.94 15.02 24.54
CA SER A 199 -2.71 15.81 24.72
C SER A 199 -1.70 15.51 23.58
N PRO A 200 -0.68 16.35 23.35
CA PRO A 200 0.39 16.04 22.39
C PRO A 200 1.03 14.65 22.65
N LYS A 201 1.31 14.34 23.93
CA LYS A 201 1.87 13.05 24.34
C LYS A 201 0.91 11.88 24.09
N ASP A 202 -0.39 12.10 24.28
CA ASP A 202 -1.39 11.07 23.98
C ASP A 202 -1.49 10.79 22.47
N ARG A 203 -1.37 11.82 21.63
CA ARG A 203 -1.35 11.65 20.16
C ARG A 203 -0.13 10.86 19.70
N GLU A 204 1.03 11.11 20.29
CA GLU A 204 2.24 10.32 20.07
C GLU A 204 2.06 8.86 20.51
N ALA A 205 1.55 8.62 21.73
CA ALA A 205 1.28 7.28 22.23
C ALA A 205 0.28 6.51 21.33
N VAL A 206 -0.79 7.17 20.89
CA VAL A 206 -1.75 6.60 19.94
C VAL A 206 -1.08 6.25 18.60
N ALA A 207 -0.24 7.14 18.05
CA ALA A 207 0.48 6.88 16.81
C ALA A 207 1.44 5.67 16.94
N GLN A 208 2.20 5.58 18.05
CA GLN A 208 3.07 4.46 18.39
C GLN A 208 2.30 3.13 18.38
N TYR A 209 1.17 3.08 19.08
CA TYR A 209 0.33 1.88 19.12
C TYR A 209 -0.21 1.50 17.75
N LEU A 210 -0.86 2.43 17.04
CA LEU A 210 -1.50 2.18 15.75
C LEU A 210 -0.50 1.73 14.69
N ALA A 211 0.70 2.31 14.66
CA ALA A 211 1.77 1.93 13.75
C ALA A 211 2.29 0.51 14.02
N SER A 212 2.31 0.07 15.28
CA SER A 212 2.74 -1.29 15.66
C SER A 212 1.75 -2.40 15.28
N LEU A 213 0.50 -2.06 14.99
CA LEU A 213 -0.53 -3.06 14.75
C LEU A 213 -0.28 -3.88 13.48
N ASN A 214 -0.59 -5.17 13.57
CA ASN A 214 -0.56 -6.07 12.43
C ASN A 214 -1.97 -6.25 11.84
N PRO A 215 -2.28 -5.65 10.66
CA PRO A 215 -3.59 -5.78 10.04
C PRO A 215 -3.87 -7.18 9.47
N GLU A 216 -2.86 -8.06 9.38
CA GLU A 216 -3.00 -9.42 8.84
C GLU A 216 -3.46 -10.44 9.91
N LYS A 217 -3.13 -10.22 11.20
CA LYS A 217 -3.39 -11.19 12.27
C LYS A 217 -4.81 -11.10 12.81
N GLU A 218 -5.61 -12.14 12.57
CA GLU A 218 -6.96 -12.36 13.14
C GLU A 218 -7.02 -12.16 14.66
#